data_AF-A0AAE1YME5-F1
#
_entry.id   AF-A0AAE1YME5-F1
#
_cell.length_a   1.000
_cell.length_b   1.000
_cell.length_c   1.000
_cell.angle_alpha   90.00
_cell.angle_beta   90.00
_cell.angle_gamma   90.00
#
_symmetry.space_group_name_H-M   'P 1'
#
loop_
_entity.id
_entity.type
_entity.pdbx_description
1 polymer ?
#
loop_
_entity_poly.entity_id
_entity_poly.type
_entity_poly.pdbx_seq_one_letter_code
_entity_poly.pdbx_strand_id
1 'polypeptide(L)'
;MYLSGTRSAFSFVHGILRTTVFRTGLLRMCPCVLDWAIGNGTCEQAKKSADFACRGNSACADSDTGLGGYRCNCLEGYEGNPYVSPGCTAIAVLVLMDTMAMAEKMVSVALLSTPNSQR
;
A
#
# COMPACT_ATOMS: atom_id res chain seq x y z
N MET A 1 -18.65 8.92 12.38
CA MET A 1 -17.28 8.66 12.84
C MET A 1 -16.42 9.81 12.30
N TYR A 2 -16.06 10.80 13.11
CA TYR A 2 -15.08 11.85 12.78
C TYR A 2 -13.82 11.65 13.61
N LEU A 3 -12.67 12.00 13.04
CA LEU A 3 -11.35 11.92 13.67
C LEU A 3 -11.07 13.24 14.42
N SER A 4 -10.92 13.18 15.75
CA SER A 4 -10.48 14.31 16.58
C SER A 4 -9.02 14.14 16.98
N GLY A 5 -8.16 15.07 16.61
CA GLY A 5 -6.82 15.19 17.18
C GLY A 5 -5.79 15.81 16.22
N THR A 6 -4.53 15.81 16.63
CA THR A 6 -3.43 16.49 15.94
C THR A 6 -2.78 15.58 14.90
N ARG A 7 -1.80 16.08 14.12
CA ARG A 7 -1.08 15.34 13.06
C ARG A 7 -0.58 13.94 13.46
N SER A 8 -0.49 13.61 14.76
CA SER A 8 -0.02 12.31 15.28
C SER A 8 -1.04 11.52 16.12
N ALA A 9 -2.28 11.98 16.30
CA ALA A 9 -3.28 11.22 17.05
C ALA A 9 -4.70 11.63 16.63
N PHE A 10 -5.58 10.67 16.33
CA PHE A 10 -6.98 10.94 16.00
C PHE A 10 -7.95 9.96 16.69
N SER A 11 -9.15 10.42 17.09
CA SER A 11 -10.21 9.61 17.75
C SER A 11 -11.54 9.65 16.99
N PHE A 12 -12.22 8.50 16.81
CA PHE A 12 -13.44 8.37 15.99
C PHE A 12 -14.76 8.70 16.72
N VAL A 13 -15.63 9.56 16.16
CA VAL A 13 -16.92 9.99 16.77
C VAL A 13 -18.14 9.85 15.84
N HIS A 14 -19.17 9.10 16.23
CA HIS A 14 -20.14 8.46 15.33
C HIS A 14 -21.11 9.38 14.52
N GLY A 15 -21.51 10.57 15.00
CA GLY A 15 -22.74 11.26 14.55
C GLY A 15 -22.77 12.04 13.23
N ILE A 16 -21.66 12.56 12.68
CA ILE A 16 -21.70 13.57 11.59
C ILE A 16 -21.88 12.99 10.17
N LEU A 17 -21.63 11.70 9.94
CA LEU A 17 -21.70 11.05 8.61
C LEU A 17 -23.08 11.15 7.94
N ARG A 18 -24.14 11.43 8.71
CA ARG A 18 -25.51 11.57 8.22
C ARG A 18 -25.88 13.00 7.78
N THR A 19 -25.01 13.98 7.97
CA THR A 19 -25.32 15.39 7.70
C THR A 19 -24.94 15.80 6.27
N THR A 20 -25.73 16.69 5.66
CA THR A 20 -25.48 17.26 4.33
C THR A 20 -24.15 18.01 4.24
N VAL A 21 -23.70 18.64 5.34
CA VAL A 21 -22.41 19.35 5.44
C VAL A 21 -21.22 18.41 5.19
N PHE A 22 -21.29 17.16 5.67
CA PHE A 22 -20.26 16.15 5.38
C PHE A 22 -20.29 15.70 3.91
N ARG A 23 -21.49 15.51 3.34
CA ARG A 23 -21.67 15.07 1.95
C ARG A 23 -21.22 16.09 0.90
N THR A 24 -21.41 17.39 1.13
CA THR A 24 -21.12 18.43 0.13
C THR A 24 -19.84 19.23 0.39
N GLY A 25 -19.35 19.32 1.64
CA GLY A 25 -18.27 20.23 2.03
C GLY A 25 -16.98 19.56 2.51
N LEU A 26 -17.05 18.66 3.50
CA LEU A 26 -15.84 18.19 4.21
C LEU A 26 -15.03 17.12 3.46
N LEU A 27 -15.68 16.17 2.79
CA LEU A 27 -14.98 15.14 2.00
C LEU A 27 -14.16 15.73 0.83
N ARG A 28 -14.53 16.93 0.36
CA ARG A 28 -13.83 17.62 -0.74
C ARG A 28 -12.59 18.38 -0.25
N MET A 29 -12.49 18.70 1.04
CA MET A 29 -11.43 19.55 1.58
C MET A 29 -10.46 18.81 2.53
N CYS A 30 -10.88 17.67 3.09
CA CYS A 30 -10.04 16.87 3.99
C CYS A 30 -10.10 15.38 3.58
N PRO A 31 -9.03 14.82 2.99
CA PRO A 31 -8.98 13.40 2.69
C PRO A 31 -8.96 12.62 4.01
N CYS A 32 -10.02 11.86 4.27
CA CYS A 32 -10.09 10.95 5.40
C CYS A 32 -9.45 9.62 5.02
N VAL A 33 -8.50 9.15 5.82
CA VAL A 33 -7.95 7.79 5.70
C VAL A 33 -8.59 6.94 6.79
N LEU A 34 -9.19 5.81 6.40
CA LEU A 34 -9.73 4.85 7.33
C LEU A 34 -8.62 3.88 7.76
N ASP A 35 -8.30 3.89 9.05
CA ASP A 35 -7.36 2.94 9.64
C ASP A 35 -8.14 1.77 10.25
N TRP A 36 -7.80 0.53 9.87
CA TRP A 36 -8.59 -0.66 10.18
C TRP A 36 -7.72 -1.90 10.32
N ALA A 37 -8.15 -2.89 11.10
CA ALA A 37 -7.45 -4.17 11.25
C ALA A 37 -8.47 -5.31 11.35
N ILE A 38 -8.04 -6.52 10.97
CA ILE A 38 -8.85 -7.73 11.01
C ILE A 38 -8.57 -8.48 12.30
N GLY A 39 -9.63 -8.76 13.06
CA GLY A 39 -9.55 -9.49 14.32
C GLY A 39 -8.68 -8.78 15.37
N ASN A 40 -8.21 -9.56 16.35
CA ASN A 40 -7.33 -9.09 17.44
C ASN A 40 -5.98 -9.83 17.49
N GLY A 41 -5.81 -10.87 16.66
CA GLY A 41 -4.62 -11.71 16.66
C GLY A 41 -3.54 -11.23 15.70
N THR A 42 -2.33 -11.79 15.85
CA THR A 42 -1.21 -11.52 14.95
C THR A 42 -1.35 -12.28 13.63
N CYS A 43 -0.56 -11.90 12.63
CA CYS A 43 -0.41 -12.60 11.37
C CYS A 43 -0.05 -14.08 11.56
N GLU A 44 0.81 -14.40 12.53
CA GLU A 44 1.17 -15.78 12.82
C GLU A 44 -0.02 -16.61 13.32
N GLN A 45 -0.91 -15.99 14.10
CA GLN A 45 -2.13 -16.63 14.57
C GLN A 45 -3.17 -16.72 13.44
N ALA A 46 -3.31 -15.66 12.65
CA ALA A 46 -4.28 -15.56 11.57
C ALA A 46 -4.03 -16.58 10.45
N LYS A 47 -2.76 -16.81 10.07
CA LYS A 47 -2.39 -17.79 9.03
C LYS A 47 -2.74 -19.23 9.39
N LYS A 48 -2.98 -19.53 10.67
CA LYS A 48 -3.41 -20.85 11.16
C LYS A 48 -4.93 -21.02 11.12
N SER A 49 -5.69 -19.94 10.88
CA SER A 49 -7.14 -19.98 10.77
C SER A 49 -7.58 -20.39 9.36
N ALA A 50 -8.67 -21.15 9.28
CA ALA A 50 -9.34 -21.42 8.01
C ALA A 50 -9.92 -20.13 7.38
N ASP A 51 -10.24 -19.15 8.21
CA ASP A 51 -10.81 -17.85 7.80
C ASP A 51 -9.73 -16.79 7.55
N PHE A 52 -8.50 -17.22 7.19
CA PHE A 52 -7.43 -16.28 6.87
C PHE A 52 -7.83 -15.40 5.68
N ALA A 53 -7.81 -14.08 5.88
CA ALA A 53 -8.42 -13.13 4.97
C ALA A 53 -7.56 -12.85 3.73
N CYS A 54 -6.23 -12.94 3.83
CA CYS A 54 -5.33 -12.58 2.74
C CYS A 54 -5.38 -13.63 1.61
N ARG A 55 -5.45 -13.15 0.37
CA ARG A 55 -5.54 -13.96 -0.85
C ARG A 55 -4.21 -13.93 -1.64
N GLY A 56 -4.23 -14.37 -2.89
CA GLY A 56 -3.04 -14.55 -3.71
C GLY A 56 -2.15 -13.31 -3.81
N ASN A 57 -0.83 -13.54 -3.86
CA ASN A 57 0.22 -12.51 -4.00
C ASN A 57 0.11 -11.35 -3.01
N SER A 58 -0.29 -11.65 -1.77
CA SER A 58 -0.39 -10.69 -0.69
C SER A 58 0.38 -11.16 0.55
N ALA A 59 0.90 -10.20 1.32
CA ALA A 59 1.53 -10.38 2.59
C ALA A 59 0.60 -9.95 3.73
N CYS A 60 0.74 -10.62 4.86
CA CYS A 60 0.10 -10.23 6.11
C CYS A 60 1.03 -9.29 6.88
N ALA A 61 0.50 -8.19 7.38
CA ALA A 61 1.19 -7.25 8.28
C ALA A 61 0.39 -7.08 9.57
N ASP A 62 1.07 -7.19 10.72
CA ASP A 62 0.46 -6.90 12.02
C ASP A 62 0.07 -5.43 12.13
N SER A 63 -1.01 -5.15 12.85
CA SER A 63 -1.53 -3.80 13.04
C SER A 63 -0.85 -3.12 14.22
N ASP A 64 -0.27 -1.95 13.98
CA ASP A 64 0.39 -1.12 15.01
C ASP A 64 -0.59 -0.23 15.79
N THR A 65 -1.90 -0.39 15.59
CA THR A 65 -2.95 0.45 16.21
C THR A 65 -3.09 0.26 17.73
N GLY A 66 -2.31 -0.63 18.34
CA GLY A 66 -2.38 -0.98 19.76
C GLY A 66 -3.61 -1.82 20.15
N LEU A 67 -4.57 -1.99 19.23
CA LEU A 67 -5.76 -2.83 19.40
C LEU A 67 -5.54 -4.29 18.92
N GLY A 68 -4.35 -4.57 18.37
CA GLY A 68 -4.02 -5.84 17.73
C GLY A 68 -4.68 -6.00 16.36
N GLY A 69 -4.66 -7.22 15.85
CA GLY A 69 -5.16 -7.56 14.52
C GLY A 69 -4.09 -7.43 13.43
N TYR A 70 -4.50 -7.71 12.19
CA TYR A 70 -3.62 -7.69 11.03
C TYR A 70 -4.30 -7.11 9.79
N ARG A 71 -3.50 -6.85 8.75
CA ARG A 71 -3.92 -6.39 7.43
C ARG A 71 -3.26 -7.21 6.35
N CYS A 72 -3.85 -7.19 5.16
CA CYS A 72 -3.28 -7.77 3.96
C CYS A 72 -2.83 -6.66 3.01
N ASN A 73 -1.60 -6.77 2.52
CA ASN A 73 -1.00 -5.86 1.55
C ASN A 73 -0.54 -6.66 0.33
N CYS A 74 -0.66 -6.10 -0.87
CA CYS A 74 -0.08 -6.75 -2.04
C CYS A 74 1.45 -6.82 -1.93
N LEU A 75 2.04 -7.89 -2.47
CA LEU A 75 3.48 -7.98 -2.63
C LEU A 75 3.98 -6.93 -3.64
N GLU A 76 5.26 -6.62 -3.58
CA GLU A 76 5.90 -5.71 -4.55
C GLU A 76 5.72 -6.23 -5.98
N GLY A 77 5.33 -5.35 -6.90
CA GLY A 77 5.02 -5.70 -8.29
C GLY A 77 3.60 -6.26 -8.51
N TYR A 78 2.75 -6.30 -7.48
CA TYR A 78 1.36 -6.74 -7.57
C TYR A 78 0.39 -5.62 -7.13
N GLU A 79 -0.76 -5.54 -7.79
CA GLU A 79 -1.84 -4.60 -7.47
C GLU A 79 -3.20 -5.30 -7.36
N GLY A 80 -4.19 -4.59 -6.83
CA GLY A 80 -5.55 -5.09 -6.65
C GLY A 80 -5.95 -5.19 -5.17
N ASN A 81 -6.97 -6.00 -4.89
CA ASN A 81 -7.52 -6.14 -3.56
C ASN A 81 -7.03 -7.46 -2.92
N PRO A 82 -6.18 -7.40 -1.86
CA PRO A 82 -5.61 -8.59 -1.24
C PRO A 82 -6.63 -9.45 -0.47
N TYR A 83 -7.87 -8.98 -0.27
CA TYR A 83 -8.91 -9.69 0.48
C TYR A 83 -9.89 -10.48 -0.40
N VAL A 84 -9.92 -10.21 -1.71
CA VAL A 84 -10.89 -10.79 -2.65
C VAL A 84 -10.17 -11.65 -3.67
N SER A 85 -10.61 -12.89 -3.89
CA SER A 85 -10.02 -13.78 -4.90
C SER A 85 -10.08 -13.16 -6.30
N PRO A 86 -9.00 -13.22 -7.12
CA PRO A 86 -7.77 -14.00 -6.93
C PRO A 86 -6.72 -13.39 -5.99
N GLY A 87 -6.99 -12.22 -5.41
CA GLY A 87 -6.07 -11.44 -4.59
C GLY A 87 -5.43 -10.34 -5.42
N CYS A 88 -4.13 -10.18 -5.27
CA CYS A 88 -3.35 -9.24 -6.06
C CYS A 88 -2.88 -9.88 -7.36
N THR A 89 -2.95 -9.14 -8.44
CA THR A 89 -2.50 -9.53 -9.78
C THR A 89 -1.19 -8.84 -10.12
N ALA A 90 -0.33 -9.52 -10.87
CA ALA A 90 0.92 -8.93 -11.31
C ALA A 90 0.60 -7.65 -12.08
N ILE A 91 1.25 -6.56 -11.69
CA ILE A 91 1.24 -5.35 -12.50
C ILE A 91 1.93 -5.76 -13.80
N ALA A 92 1.28 -5.59 -14.94
CA ALA A 92 1.90 -5.83 -16.25
C ALA A 92 2.94 -4.72 -16.46
N VAL A 93 4.10 -4.94 -15.87
CA VAL A 93 5.23 -4.03 -15.80
C VAL A 93 5.89 -4.02 -17.18
N LEU A 94 5.45 -3.09 -18.02
CA LEU A 94 6.20 -2.59 -19.19
C LEU A 94 7.58 -1.98 -18.78
N VAL A 95 7.91 -1.97 -17.49
CA VAL A 95 9.17 -1.49 -16.85
C VAL A 95 10.38 -2.39 -17.17
N LEU A 96 10.22 -3.50 -17.92
CA LEU A 96 11.37 -4.11 -18.60
C LEU A 96 12.08 -3.11 -19.54
N MET A 97 11.38 -2.06 -20.00
CA MET A 97 11.97 -0.98 -20.78
C MET A 97 12.73 0.06 -19.92
N ASP A 98 12.47 0.13 -18.61
CA ASP A 98 13.16 1.09 -17.71
C ASP A 98 14.48 0.53 -17.14
N THR A 99 14.60 -0.80 -16.96
CA THR A 99 15.90 -1.42 -16.63
C THR A 99 16.89 -1.27 -17.79
N MET A 100 16.40 -1.26 -19.02
CA MET A 100 17.18 -0.95 -20.22
C MET A 100 17.58 0.54 -20.26
N ALA A 101 16.73 1.46 -19.79
CA ALA A 101 17.06 2.89 -19.71
C ALA A 101 18.18 3.20 -18.69
N MET A 102 18.29 2.43 -17.60
CA MET A 102 19.42 2.52 -16.68
C MET A 102 20.72 1.97 -17.31
N ALA A 103 20.62 0.95 -18.17
CA ALA A 103 21.75 0.38 -18.90
C ALA A 103 22.27 1.31 -20.02
N GLU A 104 21.40 1.98 -20.78
CA GLU A 104 21.78 2.94 -21.82
C GLU A 104 22.52 4.17 -21.24
N LYS A 105 22.14 4.59 -20.03
CA LYS A 105 22.83 5.67 -19.30
C LYS A 105 24.24 5.25 -18.86
N MET A 106 24.44 3.98 -18.49
CA MET A 106 25.77 3.43 -18.18
C MET A 106 26.64 3.23 -19.43
N VAL A 107 26.06 2.84 -20.57
CA VAL A 107 26.78 2.75 -21.85
C VAL A 107 27.25 4.13 -22.33
N SER A 108 26.40 5.16 -22.17
CA SER A 108 26.76 6.54 -22.54
C SER A 108 27.89 7.11 -21.66
N VAL A 109 27.91 6.78 -20.36
CA VAL A 109 29.01 7.14 -19.44
C VAL A 109 30.30 6.36 -19.77
N ALA A 110 30.21 5.11 -20.22
CA ALA A 110 31.36 4.30 -20.61
C ALA A 110 32.00 4.74 -21.94
N LEU A 111 31.21 5.22 -22.91
CA LEU A 111 31.75 5.73 -24.18
C LEU A 111 32.52 7.05 -23.99
N LEU A 112 32.16 7.87 -23.00
CA LEU A 112 32.86 9.11 -22.65
C LEU A 112 34.14 8.88 -21.82
N SER A 113 34.33 7.68 -21.23
CA SER A 113 35.49 7.35 -20.40
C SER A 113 36.50 6.43 -21.09
N THR A 114 36.26 6.02 -22.34
CA THR A 114 37.32 5.42 -23.17
C THR A 114 38.40 6.48 -23.42
N PRO A 115 39.63 6.33 -22.93
CA PRO A 115 40.71 7.19 -23.37
C PRO A 115 40.91 6.91 -24.85
N ASN A 116 40.85 7.97 -25.65
CA ASN A 116 41.25 7.99 -27.05
C ASN A 116 42.74 7.60 -27.12
N SER A 117 43.02 6.29 -27.10
CA SER A 117 44.29 5.73 -27.50
C SER A 117 44.18 5.47 -28.99
N GLN A 118 44.30 6.53 -29.77
CA GLN A 118 44.69 6.46 -31.17
C GLN A 118 46.11 7.03 -31.27
N ARG A 119 46.96 6.15 -31.77
CA ARG A 119 48.38 6.28 -32.04
C ARG A 119 48.72 7.47 -32.94
#